data_AF-W9VT63-F1
#
_entry.id   AF-W9VT63-F1
#
_cell.length_a   1.000
_cell.length_b   1.000
_cell.length_c   1.000
_cell.angle_alpha   90.00
_cell.angle_beta   90.00
_cell.angle_gamma   90.00
#
_symmetry.space_group_name_H-M   'P 1'
#
loop_
_entity.id
_entity.type
_entity.pdbx_description
1 polymer ?
#
loop_
_entity_poly.entity_id
_entity_poly.type
_entity_poly.pdbx_seq_one_letter_code
_entity_poly.pdbx_strand_id
1 'polypeptide(L)'
;MPILEDDLEISWFEAGSGIFDGIIDDSSCFPPLDDREIQREWLAGFAGTWAELTSHPPASLIPDPRRDPVIDVLKRVLADRPELLEQLLAIGSKS
;
A
#
# COMPACT_ATOMS: atom_id res chain seq x y z
N MET A 1 25.10 16.94 21.58
CA MET A 1 24.78 15.95 20.53
C MET A 1 24.31 14.69 21.24
N PRO A 2 23.15 14.12 20.87
CA PRO A 2 23.04 13.57 19.52
C PRO A 2 21.70 13.82 18.78
N ILE A 3 21.82 13.75 17.45
CA ILE A 3 20.84 13.49 16.37
C ILE A 3 19.53 14.28 16.36
N LEU A 4 19.50 15.38 15.60
CA LEU A 4 18.32 15.65 14.78
C LEU A 4 18.39 14.59 13.68
N GLU A 5 17.74 13.46 13.91
CA GLU A 5 17.48 12.51 12.84
C GLU A 5 16.69 13.29 11.80
N ASP A 6 17.27 13.45 10.61
CA ASP A 6 16.56 13.93 9.44
C ASP A 6 15.16 13.32 9.44
N ASP A 7 14.14 14.15 9.27
CA ASP A 7 12.78 13.74 8.97
C ASP A 7 12.85 12.68 7.87
N LEU A 8 12.82 11.40 8.25
CA LEU A 8 12.79 10.27 7.32
C LEU A 8 11.42 10.32 6.66
N GLU A 9 11.27 11.19 5.66
CA GLU A 9 10.16 11.19 4.73
C GLU A 9 10.12 9.80 4.11
N ILE A 10 9.20 8.96 4.61
CA ILE A 10 8.91 7.66 4.05
C ILE A 10 8.62 7.84 2.56
N SER A 11 9.26 7.02 1.72
CA SER A 11 8.98 7.02 0.29
C SER A 11 7.53 6.58 0.03
N TRP A 12 6.96 6.94 -1.12
CA TRP A 12 5.61 6.50 -1.47
C TRP A 12 5.49 4.98 -1.59
N PHE A 13 6.58 4.32 -2.00
CA PHE A 13 6.68 2.86 -1.96
C PHE A 13 6.54 2.34 -0.51
N GLU A 14 7.32 2.86 0.43
CA GLU A 14 7.25 2.47 1.85
C GLU A 14 5.89 2.80 2.48
N ALA A 15 5.28 3.91 2.10
CA ALA A 15 3.93 4.26 2.52
C ALA A 15 2.90 3.21 2.06
N GLY A 16 2.97 2.77 0.80
CA GLY A 16 2.10 1.72 0.27
C GLY A 16 2.27 0.38 0.99
N SER A 17 3.52 -0.02 1.26
CA SER A 17 3.85 -1.20 2.05
C SER A 17 3.35 -1.10 3.49
N GLY A 18 3.57 0.03 4.15
CA GLY A 18 3.17 0.26 5.54
C GLY A 18 1.66 0.30 5.74
N ILE A 19 0.90 0.85 4.78
CA ILE A 19 -0.57 0.80 4.78
C ILE A 19 -1.05 -0.66 4.63
N PHE A 20 -0.45 -1.45 3.74
CA PHE A 20 -0.80 -2.87 3.59
C PHE A 20 -0.56 -3.67 4.89
N ASP A 21 0.59 -3.45 5.53
CA ASP A 21 0.94 -4.13 6.78
C ASP A 21 0.13 -3.65 7.98
N GLY A 22 -0.64 -2.56 7.83
CA GLY A 22 -1.38 -1.93 8.93
C GLY A 22 -0.45 -1.28 9.97
N ILE A 23 0.78 -0.99 9.59
CA ILE A 23 1.77 -0.28 10.42
C ILE A 23 1.52 1.23 10.35
N ILE A 24 1.02 1.70 9.22
CA ILE A 24 0.64 3.09 8.97
C ILE A 24 -0.88 3.18 8.88
N ASP A 25 -1.45 4.19 9.54
CA ASP A 25 -2.87 4.55 9.46
C ASP A 25 -3.01 6.08 9.44
N ASP A 26 -2.33 6.72 8.49
CA ASP A 26 -2.40 8.16 8.28
C ASP A 26 -2.88 8.47 6.86
N SER A 27 -3.83 9.38 6.76
CA SER A 27 -4.32 9.96 5.52
C SER A 27 -3.26 10.63 4.64
N SER A 28 -2.18 11.14 5.24
CA SER A 28 -1.04 11.73 4.51
C SER A 28 -0.25 10.70 3.70
N CYS A 29 -0.37 9.42 4.05
CA CYS A 29 0.36 8.30 3.45
C CYS A 29 -0.37 7.71 2.23
N PHE A 30 -1.40 8.39 1.74
CA PHE A 30 -2.09 8.05 0.49
C PHE A 30 -1.61 8.98 -0.63
N PRO A 31 -1.33 8.45 -1.83
CA PRO A 31 -0.78 9.24 -2.93
C PRO A 31 -1.80 10.29 -3.41
N PRO A 32 -1.34 11.48 -3.83
CA PRO A 32 -2.21 12.52 -4.35
C PRO A 32 -2.83 12.11 -5.69
N LEU A 33 -4.02 12.63 -5.99
CA LEU A 33 -4.82 12.25 -7.18
C LEU A 33 -4.26 12.80 -8.50
N ASP A 34 -3.41 13.81 -8.45
CA ASP A 34 -2.84 14.50 -9.62
C ASP A 34 -1.45 14.01 -10.01
N ASP A 35 -0.84 13.12 -9.23
CA ASP A 35 0.48 12.56 -9.51
C ASP A 35 0.43 11.05 -9.77
N ARG A 36 0.48 10.69 -11.05
CA ARG A 36 0.44 9.30 -11.50
C ARG A 36 1.71 8.51 -11.17
N GLU A 37 2.87 9.17 -11.11
CA GLU A 37 4.14 8.50 -10.82
C GLU A 37 4.17 8.07 -9.35
N ILE A 38 3.79 8.98 -8.46
CA ILE A 38 3.63 8.70 -7.03
C ILE A 38 2.60 7.60 -6.78
N GLN A 39 1.44 7.64 -7.46
CA GLN A 39 0.43 6.59 -7.38
C GLN A 39 0.97 5.20 -7.79
N ARG A 40 1.82 5.16 -8.81
CA ARG A 40 2.44 3.91 -9.27
C ARG A 40 3.45 3.38 -8.26
N GLU A 41 4.27 4.24 -7.67
CA GLU A 41 5.23 3.85 -6.62
C GLU A 41 4.51 3.30 -5.40
N TRP A 42 3.48 4.01 -4.94
CA TRP A 42 2.65 3.56 -3.83
C TRP A 42 1.98 2.21 -4.11
N LEU A 43 1.40 2.05 -5.29
CA LEU A 43 0.78 0.78 -5.70
C LEU A 43 1.80 -0.35 -5.79
N ALA A 44 3.03 -0.07 -6.25
CA ALA A 44 4.11 -1.05 -6.30
C ALA A 44 4.52 -1.53 -4.90
N GLY A 45 4.62 -0.61 -3.94
CA GLY A 45 4.88 -0.96 -2.53
C GLY A 45 3.79 -1.84 -1.94
N PHE A 46 2.54 -1.40 -2.09
CA PHE A 46 1.37 -2.16 -1.62
C PHE A 46 1.31 -3.57 -2.22
N ALA A 47 1.42 -3.68 -3.55
CA ALA A 47 1.34 -4.97 -4.24
C ALA A 47 2.58 -5.85 -3.98
N GLY A 48 3.76 -5.25 -3.81
CA GLY A 48 4.99 -5.94 -3.46
C GLY A 48 4.87 -6.63 -2.11
N THR A 49 4.43 -5.92 -1.08
CA THR A 49 4.25 -6.49 0.26
C THR A 49 3.18 -7.58 0.28
N TRP A 50 2.09 -7.42 -0.49
CA TRP A 50 1.11 -8.49 -0.69
C TRP A 50 1.71 -9.75 -1.35
N ALA A 51 2.53 -9.57 -2.40
CA ALA A 51 3.19 -10.69 -3.09
C ALA A 51 4.17 -11.43 -2.16
N GLU A 52 4.89 -10.71 -1.30
CA GLU A 52 5.77 -11.31 -0.30
C GLU A 52 5.00 -12.10 0.75
N LEU A 53 3.89 -11.56 1.27
CA LEU A 53 3.03 -12.24 2.25
C LEU A 53 2.46 -13.55 1.69
N THR A 54 2.04 -13.55 0.43
CA THR A 54 1.43 -14.71 -0.25
C THR A 54 2.47 -15.74 -0.70
N SER A 55 3.72 -15.32 -0.92
CA SER A 55 4.83 -16.23 -1.24
C SER A 55 5.26 -17.10 -0.06
N HIS A 56 4.93 -16.69 1.17
CA HIS A 56 5.26 -17.43 2.38
C HIS A 56 4.02 -18.17 2.92
N PRO A 57 4.10 -19.48 3.18
CA PRO A 57 2.99 -20.23 3.77
C PRO A 57 2.67 -19.66 5.16
N PRO A 58 1.38 -19.60 5.55
CA PRO A 58 0.99 -19.07 6.84
C PRO A 58 1.57 -19.93 7.96
N ALA A 59 2.24 -19.29 8.93
CA ALA A 59 2.69 -19.94 10.15
C ALA A 59 1.52 -20.26 11.11
N SER A 60 0.34 -19.67 10.87
CA SER A 60 -0.86 -19.74 11.71
C SER A 60 -2.02 -20.40 10.97
N LEU A 61 -2.88 -21.12 11.71
CA LEU A 61 -4.15 -21.66 11.21
C LEU A 61 -5.26 -20.60 11.13
N ILE A 62 -4.99 -19.37 11.60
CA ILE A 62 -5.94 -18.27 11.53
C ILE A 62 -5.89 -17.66 10.12
N PRO A 63 -7.03 -17.57 9.40
CA PRO A 63 -7.10 -16.89 8.11
C PRO A 63 -6.66 -15.42 8.24
N ASP A 64 -5.71 -15.01 7.41
CA ASP A 64 -5.28 -13.60 7.30
C ASP A 64 -5.98 -12.96 6.10
N PRO A 65 -6.89 -11.99 6.30
CA PRO A 65 -7.63 -11.34 5.20
C PRO A 65 -6.71 -10.57 4.23
N ARG A 66 -5.47 -10.27 4.61
CA ARG A 66 -4.48 -9.68 3.70
C ARG A 66 -3.98 -10.67 2.64
N ARG A 67 -4.29 -11.96 2.77
CA ARG A 67 -4.03 -12.99 1.75
C ARG A 67 -5.16 -13.15 0.74
N ASP A 68 -6.26 -12.41 0.88
CA ASP A 68 -7.28 -12.30 -0.17
C ASP A 68 -6.63 -11.75 -1.47
N PRO A 69 -7.28 -11.89 -2.63
CA PRO A 69 -6.79 -11.28 -3.87
C PRO A 69 -6.44 -9.80 -3.65
N VAL A 70 -5.27 -9.36 -4.14
CA VAL A 70 -4.75 -7.99 -3.90
C VAL A 70 -5.78 -6.89 -4.18
N ILE A 71 -6.62 -7.11 -5.20
CA ILE A 71 -7.69 -6.21 -5.60
C ILE A 71 -8.75 -6.02 -4.49
N ASP A 72 -9.10 -7.08 -3.77
CA ASP A 72 -10.12 -7.03 -2.72
C ASP A 72 -9.55 -6.41 -1.44
N VAL A 73 -8.26 -6.64 -1.17
CA VAL A 73 -7.54 -5.95 -0.09
C VAL A 73 -7.46 -4.46 -0.39
N LEU A 74 -7.05 -4.09 -1.61
CA LEU A 74 -6.94 -2.70 -2.06
C LEU A 74 -8.29 -1.96 -1.97
N LYS A 75 -9.38 -2.58 -2.42
CA LYS A 75 -10.75 -2.02 -2.29
C LYS A 75 -11.16 -1.78 -0.84
N ARG A 76 -10.73 -2.66 0.08
CA ARG A 76 -11.04 -2.54 1.51
C ARG A 76 -10.27 -1.40 2.16
N VAL A 77 -8.98 -1.27 1.82
CA VAL A 77 -8.11 -0.20 2.30
C VAL A 77 -8.56 1.17 1.79
N LEU A 78 -9.06 1.24 0.56
CA LEU A 78 -9.49 2.49 -0.08
C LEU A 78 -11.02 2.68 -0.10
N ALA A 79 -11.74 2.05 0.83
CA ALA A 79 -13.20 2.09 0.85
C ALA A 79 -13.75 3.52 1.03
N ASP A 80 -12.98 4.40 1.68
CA ASP A 80 -13.27 5.82 1.90
C ASP A 80 -12.70 6.74 0.80
N ARG A 81 -11.93 6.20 -0.15
CA ARG A 81 -11.25 6.93 -1.24
C ARG A 81 -11.53 6.33 -2.62
N PRO A 82 -12.80 6.37 -3.07
CA PRO A 82 -13.21 5.73 -4.33
C PRO A 82 -12.48 6.31 -5.56
N GLU A 83 -12.23 7.62 -5.58
CA GLU A 83 -11.54 8.30 -6.70
C GLU A 83 -10.09 7.81 -6.85
N LEU A 84 -9.36 7.69 -5.74
CA LEU A 84 -8.00 7.17 -5.74
C LEU A 84 -8.00 5.69 -6.16
N LEU A 85 -8.92 4.90 -5.64
CA LEU A 85 -9.08 3.50 -6.03
C LEU A 85 -9.25 3.36 -7.55
N GLU A 86 -10.17 4.12 -8.17
CA GLU A 86 -10.38 4.08 -9.62
C GLU A 86 -9.09 4.36 -10.41
N GLN A 87 -8.32 5.37 -9.99
CA GLN A 87 -7.05 5.72 -10.64
C GLN A 87 -6.00 4.61 -10.50
N LEU A 88 -5.86 4.02 -9.32
CA LEU A 88 -4.93 2.91 -9.07
C LEU A 88 -5.29 1.65 -9.87
N LEU A 89 -6.59 1.34 -10.00
CA LEU A 89 -7.06 0.25 -10.86
C LEU A 89 -6.74 0.50 -12.33
N ALA A 90 -6.89 1.73 -12.80
CA ALA A 90 -6.53 2.11 -14.16
C ALA A 90 -5.02 2.00 -14.41
N ILE A 91 -4.18 2.25 -13.39
CA ILE A 91 -2.73 2.03 -13.46
C ILE A 91 -2.42 0.53 -13.56
N GLY A 92 -2.97 -0.28 -12.66
CA GLY A 92 -2.73 -1.73 -12.61
C GLY A 92 -3.23 -2.49 -13.85
N SER A 93 -4.29 -2.00 -14.49
CA SER A 93 -4.85 -2.61 -15.72
C SER A 93 -4.03 -2.39 -16.99
N LYS A 94 -3.09 -1.43 -16.98
CA LYS A 94 -2.31 -1.01 -18.16
C LYS A 94 -0.89 -1.58 -18.17
N SER A 95 -0.55 -2.45 -17.23
CA SER A 95 0.79 -2.99 -17.04
C SER A 95 0.96 -4.41 -17.58
#